data_AF-Q4DLY4-F1
#
_entry.id   AF-Q4DLY4-F1
#
_cell.length_a   1.000
_cell.length_b   1.000
_cell.length_c   1.000
_cell.angle_alpha   90.00
_cell.angle_beta   90.00
_cell.angle_gamma   90.00
#
_symmetry.space_group_name_H-M   'P 1'
#
loop_
_entity.id
_entity.type
_entity.pdbx_description
1 polymer ?
#
loop_
_entity_poly.entity_id
_entity_poly.type
_entity_poly.pdbx_seq_one_letter_code
_entity_poly.pdbx_strand_id
1 'polypeptide(L)'
;MESIFCVEQVNVPPELGTIMKQYTKAVLRDRPQDLYKYSANFFAALCGQSAPFDKDGHFVEAHELEPMEHLVDSEKESGEAVAPTPLVDNEGNDVIRGIFNDYDVNGNGRLSKETVPALLADLQQALGLNKLKTIRAEELLGVLHTDENGTVDLLELRELFFRVE
;
A
#
# COMPACT_ATOMS: atom_id res chain seq x y z
N MET A 1 9.92 22.74 36.49
CA MET A 1 10.14 22.19 35.13
C MET A 1 9.65 20.76 35.20
N GLU A 2 8.36 20.56 34.96
CA GLU A 2 7.74 19.24 35.05
C GLU A 2 8.27 18.40 33.88
N SER A 3 8.89 17.27 34.21
CA SER A 3 9.45 16.36 33.22
C SER A 3 8.32 15.89 32.30
N ILE A 4 8.34 16.32 31.03
CA ILE A 4 7.42 15.88 29.95
C ILE A 4 7.74 14.42 29.54
N PHE A 5 8.30 13.61 30.44
CA PHE A 5 8.69 12.24 30.13
C PHE A 5 7.55 11.28 30.46
N CYS A 6 6.40 11.47 29.81
CA CYS A 6 5.43 10.39 29.66
C CYS A 6 5.96 9.48 28.55
N VAL A 7 7.01 8.71 28.85
CA VAL A 7 7.33 7.53 28.06
C VAL A 7 6.32 6.48 28.47
N GLU A 8 5.13 6.53 27.87
CA GLU A 8 4.26 5.37 27.87
C GLU A 8 5.10 4.24 27.28
N GLN A 9 5.57 3.34 28.14
CA GLN A 9 6.48 2.28 27.74
C GLN A 9 5.73 1.44 26.72
N VAL A 10 6.15 1.49 25.46
CA VAL A 10 5.65 0.56 24.45
C VAL A 10 5.94 -0.85 24.96
N ASN A 11 4.89 -1.58 25.30
CA ASN A 11 5.01 -2.97 25.70
C ASN A 11 5.39 -3.77 24.45
N VAL A 12 6.67 -4.10 24.31
CA VAL A 12 7.17 -4.88 23.18
C VAL A 12 6.91 -6.36 23.46
N PRO A 13 6.10 -7.05 22.64
CA PRO A 13 5.85 -8.47 22.84
C PRO A 13 7.15 -9.28 22.77
N PRO A 14 7.38 -10.23 23.70
CA PRO A 14 8.61 -11.03 23.72
C PRO A 14 8.79 -11.89 22.45
N GLU A 15 7.69 -12.21 21.74
CA GLU A 15 7.69 -12.98 20.50
C GLU A 15 8.22 -12.17 19.31
N LEU A 16 8.13 -10.84 19.35
CA LEU A 16 8.46 -9.98 18.21
C LEU A 16 9.90 -10.22 17.73
N GLY A 17 10.86 -10.32 18.65
CA GLY A 17 12.26 -10.59 18.29
C GLY A 17 12.45 -11.94 17.58
N THR A 18 11.67 -12.94 17.95
CA THR A 18 11.70 -14.27 17.32
C THR A 18 11.10 -14.22 15.92
N ILE A 19 9.94 -13.56 15.77
CA ILE A 19 9.27 -13.37 14.48
C ILE A 19 10.18 -12.63 13.51
N MET A 20 10.80 -11.53 13.94
CA MET A 20 11.71 -10.75 13.10
C MET A 20 12.91 -11.57 12.65
N LYS A 21 13.48 -12.41 13.53
CA LYS A 21 14.58 -13.32 13.17
C LYS A 21 14.16 -14.36 12.13
N GLN A 22 12.96 -14.94 12.26
CA GLN A 22 12.42 -15.88 11.29
C GLN A 22 12.18 -15.22 9.94
N TYR A 23 11.58 -14.03 9.95
CA TYR A 23 11.35 -13.22 8.76
C TYR A 23 12.67 -12.90 8.04
N THR A 24 13.68 -12.38 8.74
CA THR A 24 15.00 -12.10 8.14
C THR A 24 15.62 -13.35 7.53
N LYS A 25 15.53 -14.51 8.20
CA LYS A 25 16.03 -15.78 7.66
C LYS A 25 15.28 -16.20 6.39
N ALA A 26 13.96 -16.01 6.37
CA ALA A 26 13.12 -16.35 5.23
C ALA A 26 13.46 -15.46 4.02
N VAL A 27 13.60 -14.14 4.22
CA VAL A 27 14.03 -13.19 3.18
C VAL A 27 15.42 -13.52 2.63
N LEU A 28 16.40 -13.82 3.50
CA LEU A 28 17.74 -14.19 3.06
C LEU A 28 17.77 -15.51 2.29
N ARG A 29 16.90 -16.46 2.63
CA ARG A 29 16.80 -17.76 1.97
C ARG A 29 16.12 -17.64 0.60
N ASP A 30 14.99 -16.95 0.55
CA ASP A 30 14.10 -16.95 -0.62
C ASP A 30 14.47 -15.84 -1.62
N ARG A 31 15.22 -14.82 -1.15
CA ARG A 31 15.72 -13.68 -1.93
C ARG A 31 14.64 -13.09 -2.86
N PRO A 32 13.51 -12.65 -2.28
CA PRO A 32 12.39 -12.15 -3.06
C PRO A 32 12.81 -10.93 -3.89
N GLN A 33 12.29 -10.81 -5.11
CA GLN A 33 12.47 -9.62 -5.94
C GLN A 33 11.73 -8.42 -5.35
N ASP A 34 10.54 -8.64 -4.82
CA ASP A 34 9.72 -7.65 -4.13
C ASP A 34 9.60 -8.00 -2.65
N LEU A 35 10.29 -7.22 -1.82
CA LEU A 35 10.30 -7.43 -0.38
C LEU A 35 8.96 -7.09 0.26
N TYR A 36 8.23 -6.11 -0.27
CA TYR A 36 6.96 -5.66 0.29
C TYR A 36 5.90 -6.75 0.14
N LYS A 37 5.72 -7.26 -1.09
CA LYS A 37 4.76 -8.34 -1.38
C LYS A 37 5.09 -9.61 -0.61
N TYR A 38 6.38 -9.96 -0.56
CA TYR A 38 6.85 -11.09 0.24
C TYR A 38 6.53 -10.94 1.73
N SER A 39 6.77 -9.75 2.29
CA SER A 39 6.47 -9.45 3.70
C SER A 39 4.98 -9.61 4.00
N ALA A 40 4.13 -9.00 3.18
CA ALA A 40 2.68 -9.06 3.35
C ALA A 40 2.19 -10.51 3.37
N ASN A 41 2.67 -11.33 2.43
CA ASN A 41 2.35 -12.76 2.39
C ASN A 41 2.92 -13.53 3.59
N PHE A 42 4.16 -13.24 4.00
CA PHE A 42 4.81 -13.89 5.13
C PHE A 42 4.01 -13.66 6.44
N PHE A 43 3.63 -12.41 6.71
CA PHE A 43 2.88 -12.07 7.92
C PHE A 43 1.41 -12.50 7.84
N ALA A 44 0.78 -12.42 6.66
CA ALA A 44 -0.56 -12.98 6.46
C ALA A 44 -0.57 -14.48 6.80
N ALA A 45 0.38 -15.25 6.24
CA ALA A 45 0.51 -16.68 6.53
C ALA A 45 0.81 -16.95 8.01
N LEU A 46 1.63 -16.12 8.66
CA LEU A 46 1.91 -16.22 10.09
C LEU A 46 0.66 -16.00 10.95
N CYS A 47 -0.23 -15.11 10.51
CA CYS A 47 -1.52 -14.82 11.15
C CYS A 47 -2.66 -15.77 10.72
N GLY A 48 -2.39 -16.74 9.84
CA GLY A 48 -3.42 -17.64 9.29
C GLY A 48 -4.38 -16.95 8.31
N GLN A 49 -4.00 -15.78 7.78
CA GLN A 49 -4.76 -15.06 6.76
C GLN A 49 -4.34 -15.52 5.35
N SER A 50 -5.23 -15.34 4.38
CA SER A 50 -4.91 -15.58 2.98
C SER A 50 -3.83 -14.60 2.50
N ALA A 51 -2.91 -15.10 1.68
CA ALA A 51 -1.85 -14.28 1.11
C ALA A 51 -2.47 -13.20 0.21
N PRO A 52 -2.25 -11.90 0.49
CA PRO A 52 -2.81 -10.83 -0.34
C PRO A 52 -2.21 -10.78 -1.74
N PHE A 53 -1.05 -11.38 -1.98
CA PHE A 53 -0.40 -11.39 -3.30
C PHE A 53 -0.09 -12.81 -3.77
N ASP A 54 -0.25 -13.08 -5.06
CA ASP A 54 0.23 -14.34 -5.66
C ASP A 54 1.75 -14.28 -5.94
N LYS A 55 2.33 -15.38 -6.42
CA LYS A 55 3.72 -15.51 -6.85
C LYS A 55 4.11 -14.51 -7.95
N ASP A 56 3.16 -14.13 -8.79
CA ASP A 56 3.35 -13.11 -9.82
C ASP A 56 3.23 -11.67 -9.26
N GLY A 57 2.88 -11.52 -7.98
CA GLY A 57 2.78 -10.24 -7.31
C GLY A 57 1.48 -9.47 -7.60
N HIS A 58 0.48 -10.13 -8.19
CA HIS A 58 -0.87 -9.59 -8.32
C HIS A 58 -1.59 -9.70 -6.98
N PHE A 59 -2.29 -8.63 -6.60
CA PHE A 59 -3.15 -8.65 -5.43
C PHE A 59 -4.31 -9.63 -5.70
N VAL A 60 -4.36 -10.70 -4.92
CA VAL A 60 -5.47 -11.64 -4.94
C VAL A 60 -6.37 -11.17 -3.82
N GLU A 61 -7.46 -10.50 -4.16
CA GLU A 61 -8.51 -10.26 -3.18
C GLU A 61 -8.84 -11.62 -2.56
N ALA A 62 -8.68 -11.69 -1.24
CA ALA A 62 -9.09 -12.84 -0.47
C ALA A 62 -10.62 -12.93 -0.63
N HIS A 63 -11.05 -13.59 -1.70
CA HIS A 63 -12.43 -14.00 -1.88
C HIS A 63 -12.80 -14.71 -0.59
N GLU A 64 -13.77 -14.10 0.06
CA GLU A 64 -14.33 -14.37 1.37
C GLU A 64 -14.20 -15.84 1.75
N LEU A 65 -13.64 -16.07 2.94
CA LEU A 65 -13.63 -17.38 3.58
C LEU A 65 -15.07 -17.92 3.63
N GLU A 66 -15.41 -18.76 2.66
CA GLU A 66 -16.41 -19.81 2.86
C GLU A 66 -15.95 -20.59 4.13
N PRO A 67 -16.78 -20.66 5.17
CA PRO A 67 -16.38 -21.19 6.47
C PRO A 67 -16.24 -22.70 6.39
N MET A 68 -15.08 -23.19 5.97
CA MET A 68 -14.78 -24.62 5.96
C MET A 68 -14.29 -25.08 7.34
N GLU A 69 -15.28 -25.35 8.18
CA GLU A 69 -15.29 -26.28 9.31
C GLU A 69 -14.12 -27.29 9.38
N HIS A 70 -13.03 -26.96 10.09
CA HIS A 70 -12.15 -27.98 10.67
C HIS A 70 -11.40 -27.46 11.92
N LEU A 71 -12.12 -27.53 13.04
CA LEU A 71 -11.68 -27.92 14.38
C LEU A 71 -10.17 -27.79 14.72
N VAL A 72 -9.80 -26.76 15.47
CA VAL A 72 -8.88 -26.86 16.61
C VAL A 72 -9.20 -25.75 17.61
N ASP A 73 -9.47 -26.15 18.86
CA ASP A 73 -9.64 -25.29 20.01
C ASP A 73 -8.45 -24.32 20.17
N SER A 74 -8.72 -23.03 20.04
CA SER A 74 -7.87 -21.98 20.60
C SER A 74 -8.77 -20.80 20.95
N GLU A 75 -9.29 -20.88 22.17
CA GLU A 75 -9.86 -19.78 22.92
C GLU A 75 -8.84 -18.65 22.99
N LYS A 76 -9.01 -17.59 22.21
CA LYS A 76 -8.46 -16.26 22.53
C LYS A 76 -9.15 -15.18 21.73
N GLU A 77 -9.99 -14.43 22.46
CA GLU A 77 -10.36 -13.02 22.29
C GLU A 77 -10.43 -12.52 20.84
N SER A 78 -11.64 -12.48 20.24
CA SER A 78 -12.39 -11.21 20.11
C SER A 78 -11.42 -10.02 20.02
N GLY A 79 -10.98 -9.64 18.83
CA GLY A 79 -11.89 -9.17 17.80
C GLY A 79 -12.45 -7.81 18.20
N GLU A 80 -11.61 -6.87 18.63
CA GLU A 80 -11.94 -5.46 18.48
C GLU A 80 -11.36 -5.02 17.15
N ALA A 81 -12.16 -5.28 16.12
CA ALA A 81 -12.06 -4.63 14.84
C ALA A 81 -11.89 -3.13 15.09
N VAL A 82 -10.72 -2.59 14.79
CA VAL A 82 -10.65 -1.16 14.48
C VAL A 82 -11.35 -1.02 13.13
N ALA A 83 -12.67 -0.93 13.22
CA ALA A 83 -13.57 -0.51 12.17
C ALA A 83 -13.15 0.91 11.72
N PRO A 84 -13.41 1.22 10.45
CA PRO A 84 -12.48 1.88 9.57
C PRO A 84 -12.44 3.38 9.78
N THR A 85 -11.29 3.97 9.44
CA THR A 85 -11.20 5.41 9.22
C THR A 85 -12.33 5.82 8.26
N PRO A 86 -13.12 6.85 8.59
CA PRO A 86 -14.36 7.17 7.88
C PRO A 86 -14.06 7.56 6.44
N LEU A 87 -14.71 6.86 5.51
CA LEU A 87 -15.50 7.43 4.41
C LEU A 87 -15.19 8.90 4.06
N VAL A 88 -14.00 9.15 3.53
CA VAL A 88 -13.78 10.28 2.63
C VAL A 88 -13.90 9.69 1.23
N ASP A 89 -15.13 9.68 0.73
CA ASP A 89 -15.48 9.49 -0.68
C ASP A 89 -14.60 8.48 -1.44
N ASN A 90 -14.69 7.20 -1.06
CA ASN A 90 -13.90 6.14 -1.67
C ASN A 90 -14.19 5.99 -3.18
N GLU A 91 -15.31 6.52 -3.68
CA GLU A 91 -15.65 6.54 -5.10
C GLU A 91 -14.54 7.22 -5.94
N GLY A 92 -14.00 8.34 -5.46
CA GLY A 92 -12.90 9.04 -6.13
C GLY A 92 -11.62 8.22 -6.09
N ASN A 93 -11.34 7.60 -4.93
CA ASN A 93 -10.16 6.77 -4.75
C ASN A 93 -10.21 5.48 -5.59
N ASP A 94 -11.38 4.84 -5.74
CA ASP A 94 -11.52 3.61 -6.54
C ASP A 94 -11.30 3.88 -8.03
N VAL A 95 -11.83 4.99 -8.55
CA VAL A 95 -11.58 5.42 -9.93
C VAL A 95 -10.09 5.67 -10.15
N ILE A 96 -9.44 6.38 -9.23
CA ILE A 96 -8.00 6.65 -9.30
C ILE A 96 -7.19 5.35 -9.24
N ARG A 97 -7.52 4.44 -8.32
CA ARG A 97 -6.85 3.14 -8.21
C ARG A 97 -6.95 2.35 -9.51
N GLY A 98 -8.11 2.36 -10.16
CA GLY A 98 -8.31 1.75 -11.47
C GLY A 98 -7.33 2.29 -12.51
N ILE A 99 -7.27 3.62 -12.65
CA ILE A 99 -6.38 4.28 -13.62
C ILE A 99 -4.92 3.97 -13.29
N PHE A 100 -4.50 4.09 -12.03
CA PHE A 100 -3.12 3.81 -11.65
C PHE A 100 -2.74 2.36 -11.98
N ASN A 101 -3.64 1.40 -11.79
CA ASN A 101 -3.40 0.00 -12.13
C ASN A 101 -3.29 -0.25 -13.65
N ASP A 102 -3.98 0.54 -14.47
CA ASP A 102 -3.88 0.47 -15.93
C ASP A 102 -2.50 0.93 -16.44
N TYR A 103 -1.85 1.82 -15.70
CA TYR A 103 -0.54 2.38 -16.04
C TYR A 103 0.63 1.68 -15.32
N ASP A 104 0.46 1.31 -14.05
CA ASP A 104 1.45 0.67 -13.16
C ASP A 104 1.28 -0.85 -13.16
N VAL A 105 1.32 -1.49 -14.34
CA VAL A 105 1.06 -2.94 -14.49
C VAL A 105 2.03 -3.82 -13.68
N ASN A 106 3.26 -3.33 -13.44
CA ASN A 106 4.25 -4.03 -12.61
C ASN A 106 3.96 -3.89 -11.11
N GLY A 107 3.05 -2.98 -10.71
CA GLY A 107 2.69 -2.67 -9.33
C GLY A 107 3.89 -2.25 -8.48
N ASN A 108 4.87 -1.54 -9.06
CA ASN A 108 6.04 -1.08 -8.33
C ASN A 108 5.86 0.35 -7.77
N GLY A 109 4.73 1.00 -8.05
CA GLY A 109 4.47 2.37 -7.64
C GLY A 109 5.34 3.40 -8.36
N ARG A 110 5.95 3.05 -9.50
CA ARG A 110 6.85 3.92 -10.26
C ARG A 110 6.51 3.91 -11.73
N LEU A 111 6.31 5.11 -12.27
CA LEU A 111 5.96 5.29 -13.68
C LEU A 111 7.04 6.05 -14.44
N SER A 112 7.35 5.64 -15.66
CA SER A 112 8.26 6.39 -16.54
C SER A 112 7.71 7.79 -16.82
N LYS A 113 8.58 8.82 -16.84
CA LYS A 113 8.19 10.22 -17.10
C LYS A 113 7.40 10.44 -18.39
N GLU A 114 7.60 9.56 -19.38
CA GLU A 114 6.94 9.61 -20.68
C GLU A 114 5.46 9.19 -20.61
N THR A 115 5.12 8.38 -19.62
CA THR A 115 3.76 7.88 -19.38
C THR A 115 2.98 8.78 -18.41
N VAL A 116 3.68 9.54 -17.55
CA VAL A 116 3.10 10.50 -16.60
C VAL A 116 2.11 11.47 -17.25
N PRO A 117 2.37 12.10 -18.42
CA PRO A 117 1.39 12.99 -19.04
C PRO A 117 0.10 12.27 -19.49
N ALA A 118 0.19 11.02 -19.93
CA ALA A 118 -0.98 10.21 -20.29
C ALA A 118 -1.80 9.84 -19.04
N LEU A 119 -1.12 9.35 -17.99
CA LEU A 119 -1.73 9.08 -16.69
C LEU A 119 -2.43 10.32 -16.12
N LEU A 120 -1.77 11.47 -16.18
CA LEU A 120 -2.31 12.72 -15.66
C LEU A 120 -3.55 13.18 -16.45
N ALA A 121 -3.55 13.02 -17.78
CA ALA A 121 -4.72 13.35 -18.59
C ALA A 121 -5.91 12.47 -18.22
N ASP A 122 -5.71 11.17 -18.05
CA ASP A 122 -6.76 10.23 -17.65
C ASP A 122 -7.25 10.50 -16.22
N LEU A 123 -6.33 10.81 -15.30
CA LEU A 123 -6.66 11.18 -13.92
C LEU A 123 -7.52 12.44 -13.88
N GLN A 124 -7.14 13.47 -14.64
CA GLN A 124 -7.90 14.72 -14.75
C GLN A 124 -9.26 14.50 -15.39
N GLN A 125 -9.33 13.65 -16.41
CA GLN A 125 -10.57 13.29 -17.10
C GLN A 125 -11.53 12.55 -16.16
N ALA A 126 -11.03 11.57 -15.42
CA ALA A 126 -11.84 10.74 -14.54
C ALA A 126 -12.32 11.48 -13.28
N LEU A 127 -11.50 12.38 -12.74
CA LEU A 127 -11.90 13.25 -11.62
C LEU A 127 -12.72 14.47 -12.05
N GLY A 128 -12.99 14.62 -13.34
CA GLY A 128 -13.79 15.73 -13.87
C GLY A 128 -13.11 17.10 -13.70
N LEU A 129 -11.81 17.15 -13.44
CA LEU A 129 -11.05 18.39 -13.22
C LEU A 129 -10.78 19.18 -14.51
N ASN A 130 -11.30 18.70 -15.64
CA ASN A 130 -11.22 19.28 -16.98
C ASN A 130 -11.49 20.80 -17.06
N LYS A 131 -12.14 21.40 -16.04
CA LYS A 131 -12.57 22.81 -16.06
C LYS A 131 -11.89 23.76 -15.07
N LEU A 132 -11.25 23.30 -13.99
CA LEU A 132 -10.93 24.20 -12.86
C LEU A 132 -9.44 24.40 -12.57
N LYS A 133 -8.61 23.37 -12.69
CA LYS A 133 -7.15 23.43 -12.43
C LYS A 133 -6.48 22.24 -13.12
N THR A 134 -6.14 22.37 -14.40
CA THR A 134 -5.25 21.39 -15.04
C THR A 134 -3.83 21.72 -14.61
N ILE A 135 -3.31 21.02 -13.61
CA ILE A 135 -1.86 21.08 -13.35
C ILE A 135 -1.20 20.42 -14.55
N ARG A 136 -0.24 21.11 -15.18
CA ARG A 136 0.48 20.57 -16.34
C ARG A 136 1.45 19.48 -15.89
N ALA A 137 1.64 18.46 -16.72
CA ALA A 137 2.59 17.38 -16.42
C ALA A 137 3.99 17.94 -16.19
N GLU A 138 4.41 18.96 -16.94
CA GLU A 138 5.70 19.61 -16.79
C GLU A 138 5.87 20.32 -15.44
N GLU A 139 4.78 20.89 -14.92
CA GLU A 139 4.76 21.58 -13.63
C GLU A 139 4.83 20.58 -12.48
N LEU A 140 4.10 19.47 -12.57
CA LEU A 140 4.22 18.35 -11.62
C LEU A 140 5.61 17.71 -11.66
N LEU A 141 6.15 17.44 -12.86
CA LEU A 141 7.48 16.85 -13.02
C LEU A 141 8.60 17.75 -12.45
N GLY A 142 8.40 19.07 -12.38
CA GLY A 142 9.34 19.99 -11.75
C GLY A 142 9.31 19.94 -10.21
N VAL A 143 8.20 19.48 -9.62
CA VAL A 143 8.03 19.33 -8.17
C VAL A 143 8.31 17.90 -7.71
N LEU A 144 7.99 16.91 -8.55
CA LEU A 144 8.15 15.50 -8.28
C LEU A 144 9.61 15.07 -8.32
N HIS A 145 9.96 14.13 -7.44
CA HIS A 145 11.25 13.49 -7.47
C HIS A 145 11.31 12.48 -8.61
N THR A 146 12.04 12.83 -9.67
CA THR A 146 12.45 11.87 -10.69
C THR A 146 13.75 11.19 -10.28
N ASP A 147 13.80 9.87 -10.37
CA ASP A 147 15.03 9.11 -10.15
C ASP A 147 16.01 9.20 -11.34
N GLU A 148 17.19 8.60 -11.19
CA GLU A 148 18.21 8.52 -12.26
C GLU A 148 17.72 7.75 -13.50
N ASN A 149 16.69 6.91 -13.35
CA ASN A 149 16.09 6.16 -14.45
C ASN A 149 14.98 6.95 -15.18
N GLY A 150 14.68 8.18 -14.73
CA GLY A 150 13.60 8.99 -15.27
C GLY A 150 12.21 8.46 -14.94
N THR A 151 12.06 7.71 -13.85
CA THR A 151 10.77 7.30 -13.29
C THR A 151 10.35 8.23 -12.16
N VAL A 152 9.04 8.34 -11.99
CA VAL A 152 8.35 9.18 -11.02
C VAL A 152 7.66 8.28 -10.01
N ASP A 153 7.77 8.64 -8.74
CA ASP A 153 7.08 7.93 -7.65
C ASP A 153 5.58 8.28 -7.65
N LEU A 154 4.73 7.28 -7.88
CA LEU A 154 3.29 7.44 -7.94
C LEU A 154 2.69 7.81 -6.58
N LEU A 155 3.33 7.40 -5.48
CA LEU A 155 2.91 7.80 -4.14
C LEU A 155 3.13 9.31 -3.97
N GLU A 156 4.29 9.81 -4.37
CA GLU A 156 4.58 11.25 -4.32
C GLU A 156 3.64 12.05 -5.23
N LEU A 157 3.38 11.57 -6.45
CA LEU A 157 2.39 12.17 -7.36
C LEU A 157 1.02 12.25 -6.71
N ARG A 158 0.56 11.16 -6.09
CA ARG A 158 -0.72 11.11 -5.38
C ARG A 158 -0.73 12.12 -4.23
N GLU A 159 0.28 12.08 -3.36
CA GLU A 159 0.35 13.00 -2.23
C GLU A 159 0.38 14.46 -2.67
N LEU A 160 1.11 14.81 -3.74
CA LEU A 160 1.14 16.19 -4.26
C LEU A 160 -0.17 16.60 -4.90
N PHE A 161 -0.81 15.70 -5.66
CA PHE A 161 -2.07 15.99 -6.32
C PHE A 161 -3.21 16.22 -5.33
N PHE A 162 -3.24 15.44 -4.24
CA PHE A 162 -4.24 15.57 -3.17
C PHE A 162 -3.88 16.57 -2.07
N ARG A 163 -2.60 16.97 -1.94
CA ARG A 163 -2.19 18.02 -1.01
C ARG A 163 -2.64 19.42 -1.46
N VAL A 164 -3.15 19.57 -2.69
CA VAL A 164 -3.69 20.85 -3.16
C VAL A 164 -5.03 21.14 -2.44
N GLU A 165 -4.92 21.58 -1.18
CA GLU A 165 -5.93 22.42 -0.51
C GLU A 165 -5.89 23.86 -1.07
#